data_AF-A0A5N6Q7Z6-F1
#
_entry.id   AF-A0A5N6Q7Z6-F1
#
_cell.length_a   1.000
_cell.length_b   1.000
_cell.length_c   1.000
_cell.angle_alpha   90.00
_cell.angle_beta   90.00
_cell.angle_gamma   90.00
#
_symmetry.space_group_name_H-M   'P 1'
#
loop_
_entity.id
_entity.type
_entity.pdbx_description
1 polymer ?
#
loop_
_entity_poly.entity_id
_entity_poly.type
_entity_poly.pdbx_seq_one_letter_code
_entity_poly.pdbx_strand_id
1 'polypeptide(L)'
;MQKLQKQHNCIPDEHYVQTLLAMSDLEGELERRTLTYTQWNQSATKMENKGWHPFTFDFESAGPKQIKEIKEVNHVYYDTEFRTEWCRSSSTLVPCFLFARKFSQGAAFRLLSNGVVRRSDASVLLDSPP
;
A
#
# COMPACT_ATOMS: atom_id res chain seq x y z
N MET A 1 2.03 -27.10 -33.92
CA MET A 1 1.70 -27.03 -32.47
C MET A 1 2.50 -25.89 -31.86
N GLN A 2 1.90 -24.71 -31.70
CA GLN A 2 2.53 -23.62 -30.96
C GLN A 2 2.50 -24.00 -29.48
N LYS A 3 3.68 -24.20 -28.86
CA LYS A 3 3.81 -24.19 -27.40
C LYS A 3 3.32 -22.81 -26.96
N LEU A 4 2.13 -22.76 -26.36
CA LEU A 4 1.69 -21.62 -25.59
C LEU A 4 2.73 -21.46 -24.47
N GLN A 5 3.72 -20.58 -24.65
CA GLN A 5 4.58 -20.17 -23.54
C GLN A 5 3.60 -19.70 -22.47
N LYS A 6 3.56 -20.41 -21.33
CA LYS A 6 2.89 -19.90 -20.13
C LYS A 6 3.47 -18.50 -19.95
N GLN A 7 2.68 -17.48 -20.24
CA GLN A 7 3.08 -16.10 -20.02
C GLN A 7 3.29 -16.01 -18.51
N HIS A 8 4.56 -16.03 -18.10
CA HIS A 8 4.90 -15.92 -16.70
C HIS A 8 4.36 -14.57 -16.23
N ASN A 9 3.52 -14.58 -15.20
CA ASN A 9 2.94 -13.39 -14.58
C ASN A 9 4.03 -12.58 -13.84
N CYS A 10 5.02 -12.13 -14.60
CA CYS A 10 6.15 -11.35 -14.14
C CYS A 10 5.86 -9.90 -14.50
N ILE A 11 5.36 -9.14 -13.54
CA ILE A 11 5.15 -7.71 -13.69
C ILE A 11 6.50 -7.04 -13.39
N PRO A 12 7.16 -6.39 -14.37
CA PRO A 12 8.56 -5.97 -14.21
C PRO A 12 8.76 -4.96 -13.08
N ASP A 13 7.83 -4.04 -12.90
CA ASP A 13 7.86 -3.04 -11.82
C ASP A 13 7.74 -3.64 -10.41
N GLU A 14 7.15 -4.83 -10.27
CA GLU A 14 7.07 -5.53 -8.99
C GLU A 14 8.36 -6.25 -8.59
N HIS A 15 9.30 -6.47 -9.53
CA HIS A 15 10.47 -7.33 -9.32
C HIS A 15 11.82 -6.69 -9.69
N TYR A 16 11.84 -5.78 -10.68
CA TYR A 16 13.08 -5.30 -11.29
C TYR A 16 13.99 -4.58 -10.29
N VAL A 17 13.44 -3.68 -9.49
CA VAL A 17 14.24 -2.87 -8.55
C VAL A 17 14.84 -3.75 -7.46
N GLN A 18 14.05 -4.65 -6.87
CA GLN A 18 14.53 -5.56 -5.83
C GLN A 18 15.60 -6.51 -6.38
N THR A 19 15.40 -7.02 -7.60
CA THR A 19 16.38 -7.88 -8.28
C THR A 19 17.69 -7.14 -8.54
N LEU A 20 17.62 -5.92 -9.07
CA LEU A 20 18.79 -5.09 -9.34
C LEU A 20 19.60 -4.82 -8.07
N LEU A 21 18.94 -4.49 -6.97
CA LEU A 21 19.59 -4.21 -5.69
C LEU A 21 20.24 -5.47 -5.10
N ALA A 22 19.56 -6.63 -5.18
CA ALA A 22 20.12 -7.90 -4.75
C ALA A 22 21.35 -8.29 -5.58
N MET A 23 21.30 -8.12 -6.91
CA MET A 23 22.45 -8.38 -7.79
C MET A 23 23.61 -7.43 -7.57
N SER A 24 23.37 -6.27 -6.95
CA SER A 24 24.38 -5.26 -6.63
C SER A 24 24.90 -5.37 -5.20
N ASP A 25 24.52 -6.42 -4.44
CA ASP A 25 24.82 -6.60 -3.02
C ASP A 25 24.31 -5.44 -2.12
N LEU A 26 23.26 -4.74 -2.55
CA LEU A 26 22.65 -3.60 -1.84
C LEU A 26 21.32 -3.95 -1.15
N GLU A 27 20.93 -5.23 -1.12
CA GLU A 27 19.64 -5.64 -0.53
C GLU A 27 19.55 -5.31 0.97
N GLY A 28 20.67 -5.35 1.68
CA GLY A 28 20.75 -5.03 3.11
C GLY A 28 20.64 -3.53 3.43
N GLU A 29 20.76 -2.65 2.43
CA GLU A 29 20.67 -1.19 2.60
C GLU A 29 19.22 -0.69 2.60
N LEU A 30 18.25 -1.55 2.28
CA LEU A 30 16.84 -1.23 2.30
C LEU A 30 16.08 -2.01 3.37
N GLU A 31 15.16 -1.32 4.02
CA GLU A 31 14.08 -1.99 4.74
C GLU A 31 13.22 -2.76 3.73
N ARG A 32 12.94 -4.03 4.02
CA ARG A 32 12.15 -4.94 3.15
C ARG A 32 10.64 -4.63 3.20
N ARG A 33 10.27 -3.34 3.19
CA ARG A 33 8.89 -2.86 3.30
C ARG A 33 8.66 -1.60 2.46
N THR A 34 7.45 -1.47 1.93
CA THR A 34 7.01 -0.20 1.31
C THR A 34 6.49 0.79 2.35
N LEU A 35 6.49 2.07 2.00
CA LEU A 35 5.89 3.13 2.83
C LEU A 35 4.36 3.27 2.59
N THR A 36 3.77 2.42 1.75
CA THR A 36 2.37 2.52 1.32
C THR A 36 1.55 1.34 1.81
N TYR A 37 0.64 1.59 2.75
CA TYR A 37 -0.33 0.60 3.18
C TYR A 37 -1.21 0.16 2.02
N THR A 38 -1.32 -1.15 1.81
CA THR A 38 -2.10 -1.75 0.74
C THR A 38 -2.86 -2.95 1.32
N GLN A 39 -4.20 -2.87 1.31
CA GLN A 39 -5.04 -3.99 1.74
C GLN A 39 -5.27 -4.95 0.58
N TRP A 40 -5.05 -6.24 0.80
CA TRP A 40 -5.34 -7.30 -0.15
C TRP A 40 -6.52 -8.13 0.34
N ASN A 41 -7.40 -8.54 -0.57
CA ASN A 41 -8.45 -9.51 -0.24
C ASN A 41 -7.90 -10.93 -0.38
N GLN A 42 -7.29 -11.43 0.70
CA GLN A 42 -6.69 -12.78 0.73
C GLN A 42 -7.71 -13.91 0.57
N SER A 43 -9.01 -13.63 0.74
CA SER A 43 -10.09 -14.61 0.53
C SER A 43 -10.58 -14.71 -0.92
N ALA A 44 -10.20 -13.78 -1.80
CA ALA A 44 -10.48 -13.90 -3.22
C ALA A 44 -9.61 -15.01 -3.82
N THR A 45 -10.23 -16.00 -4.46
CA THR A 45 -9.49 -17.09 -5.10
C THR A 45 -8.51 -16.50 -6.14
N LYS A 46 -7.28 -17.02 -6.21
CA LYS A 46 -6.17 -16.49 -7.04
C LYS A 46 -6.47 -16.36 -8.54
N MET A 47 -7.61 -16.87 -9.01
CA MET A 47 -8.07 -16.82 -10.40
C MET A 47 -9.24 -15.87 -10.65
N GLU A 48 -9.83 -15.27 -9.61
CA GLU A 48 -10.79 -14.18 -9.78
C GLU A 48 -10.03 -12.85 -9.91
N ASN A 49 -10.44 -11.99 -10.85
CA ASN A 49 -9.84 -10.67 -11.11
C ASN A 49 -9.70 -9.78 -9.86
N LYS A 50 -10.40 -10.10 -8.77
CA LYS A 50 -10.36 -9.38 -7.48
C LYS A 50 -9.17 -9.75 -6.59
N GLY A 51 -8.55 -10.92 -6.77
CA GLY A 51 -7.36 -11.33 -6.01
C GLY A 51 -6.06 -10.74 -6.55
N TRP A 52 -6.07 -10.26 -7.80
CA TRP A 52 -4.93 -9.67 -8.50
C TRP A 52 -4.68 -8.21 -8.14
N HIS A 53 -5.64 -7.55 -7.50
CA HIS A 53 -5.58 -6.12 -7.24
C HIS A 53 -5.88 -5.81 -5.76
N PRO A 54 -5.29 -4.74 -5.22
CA PRO A 54 -5.62 -4.28 -3.88
C PRO A 54 -7.11 -3.95 -3.72
N PHE A 55 -7.62 -4.18 -2.52
CA PHE A 55 -8.93 -3.74 -2.08
C PHE A 55 -9.07 -2.22 -2.31
N THR A 56 -10.22 -1.81 -2.85
CA THR A 56 -10.53 -0.40 -3.08
C THR A 56 -11.49 0.08 -1.99
N PHE A 57 -11.00 0.95 -1.11
CA PHE A 57 -11.83 1.63 -0.13
C PHE A 57 -12.85 2.53 -0.82
N ASP A 58 -14.08 2.45 -0.34
CA ASP A 58 -15.24 3.25 -0.73
C ASP A 58 -15.70 4.16 0.41
N PHE A 59 -16.84 4.81 0.25
CA PHE A 59 -17.35 5.75 1.24
C PHE A 59 -17.59 5.09 2.61
N GLU A 60 -18.08 3.84 2.63
CA GLU A 60 -18.37 3.11 3.88
C GLU A 60 -17.09 2.59 4.54
N SER A 61 -16.16 2.06 3.73
CA SER A 61 -14.89 1.50 4.22
C SER A 61 -13.80 2.53 4.49
N ALA A 62 -13.99 3.81 4.14
CA ALA A 62 -13.07 4.91 4.47
C ALA A 62 -13.47 5.69 5.74
N GLY A 63 -14.12 5.03 6.70
CA GLY A 63 -14.54 5.64 7.96
C GLY A 63 -13.39 6.02 8.91
N PRO A 64 -13.60 6.94 9.88
CA PRO A 64 -12.54 7.41 10.78
C PRO A 64 -11.86 6.30 11.57
N LYS A 65 -12.62 5.28 12.00
CA LYS A 65 -12.08 4.11 12.71
C LYS A 65 -11.09 3.35 11.84
N GLN A 66 -11.46 3.02 10.60
CA GLN A 66 -10.59 2.31 9.67
C GLN A 66 -9.30 3.08 9.38
N ILE A 67 -9.39 4.41 9.20
CA ILE A 67 -8.20 5.23 8.95
C ILE A 67 -7.32 5.34 10.18
N LYS A 68 -7.91 5.42 11.37
CA LYS A 68 -7.16 5.37 12.62
C LYS A 68 -6.38 4.05 12.75
N GLU A 69 -7.03 2.93 12.48
CA GLU A 69 -6.38 1.60 12.49
C GLU A 69 -5.20 1.54 11.52
N ILE A 70 -5.36 2.05 10.29
CA ILE A 70 -4.27 2.12 9.30
C ILE A 70 -3.09 2.98 9.81
N LYS A 71 -3.39 4.13 10.44
CA LYS A 71 -2.37 5.03 11.01
C LYS A 71 -1.65 4.44 12.22
N GLU A 72 -2.29 3.52 12.94
CA GLU A 72 -1.75 2.90 14.15
C GLU A 72 -0.95 1.61 13.87
N VAL A 73 -0.90 1.14 12.61
CA VAL A 73 -0.08 -0.02 12.26
C VAL A 73 1.40 0.28 12.50
N ASN A 74 1.98 -0.44 13.47
CA ASN A 74 3.37 -0.29 13.90
C ASN A 74 4.20 -1.60 13.78
N HIS A 75 3.62 -2.63 13.17
CA HIS A 75 4.32 -3.86 12.82
C HIS A 75 3.72 -4.50 11.57
N VAL A 76 4.50 -5.36 10.91
CA VAL A 76 4.10 -6.18 9.77
C VAL A 76 4.37 -7.64 10.09
N TYR A 77 3.41 -8.50 9.77
CA TYR A 77 3.55 -9.94 9.85
C TYR A 77 3.81 -10.53 8.45
N TYR A 78 4.95 -11.17 8.26
CA TYR A 78 5.32 -11.88 7.05
C TYR A 78 4.91 -13.34 7.19
N ASP A 79 3.76 -13.70 6.62
CA ASP A 79 3.16 -15.03 6.74
C ASP A 79 4.08 -16.14 6.22
N THR A 80 4.75 -15.91 5.09
CA THR A 80 5.70 -16.87 4.49
C THR A 80 6.94 -17.13 5.33
N GLU A 81 7.30 -16.18 6.20
CA GLU A 81 8.49 -16.25 7.06
C GLU A 81 8.12 -16.53 8.53
N PHE A 82 6.82 -16.58 8.86
CA PHE A 82 6.31 -16.62 10.23
C PHE A 82 6.96 -15.57 11.14
N ARG A 83 7.25 -14.38 10.60
CA ARG A 83 8.07 -13.34 11.23
C ARG A 83 7.26 -12.07 11.43
N THR A 84 7.31 -11.49 12.64
CA THR A 84 6.81 -10.14 12.90
C THR A 84 7.95 -9.14 12.92
N GLU A 85 7.84 -8.10 12.12
CA GLU A 85 8.78 -6.99 12.09
C GLU A 85 8.13 -5.74 12.67
N TRP A 86 8.78 -5.13 13.67
CA TRP A 86 8.29 -3.92 14.33
C TRP A 86 8.90 -2.68 13.69
N CYS A 87 8.05 -1.72 13.35
CA CYS A 87 8.43 -0.47 12.71
C CYS A 87 9.09 0.44 13.74
N ARG A 88 10.40 0.66 13.58
CA ARG A 88 11.21 1.44 14.52
C ARG A 88 11.96 2.56 13.81
N SER A 89 12.09 3.69 14.49
CA SER A 89 13.00 4.77 14.13
C SER A 89 13.77 5.17 15.39
N SER A 90 15.10 5.14 15.33
CA SER A 90 15.97 5.41 16.48
C SER A 90 15.52 4.68 17.76
N SER A 91 15.28 3.37 17.65
CA SER A 91 14.75 2.46 18.69
C SER A 91 13.30 2.67 19.17
N THR A 92 12.64 3.75 18.75
CA THR A 92 11.24 4.07 19.12
C THR A 92 10.26 3.42 18.15
N LEU A 93 9.13 2.90 18.64
CA LEU A 93 8.04 2.39 17.80
C LEU A 93 7.36 3.53 17.04
N VAL A 94 7.22 3.39 15.73
CA VAL A 94 6.60 4.37 14.84
C VAL A 94 5.58 3.71 13.90
N PRO A 95 4.62 4.47 13.34
CA PRO A 95 3.77 3.97 12.27
C PRO A 95 4.59 3.45 11.07
N CYS A 96 4.16 2.34 10.49
CA CYS A 96 4.87 1.68 9.39
C CYS A 96 4.74 2.39 8.04
N PHE A 97 3.63 3.10 7.84
CA PHE A 97 3.20 3.58 6.53
C PHE A 97 3.00 5.10 6.54
N LEU A 98 3.47 5.75 5.48
CA LEU A 98 3.26 7.19 5.23
C LEU A 98 2.09 7.42 4.27
N PHE A 99 1.84 6.45 3.37
CA PHE A 99 0.79 6.50 2.37
C PHE A 99 -0.15 5.31 2.51
N ALA A 100 -1.32 5.38 1.87
CA ALA A 100 -2.23 4.26 1.76
C ALA A 100 -2.91 4.24 0.39
N ARG A 101 -3.25 3.04 -0.09
CA ARG A 101 -4.02 2.80 -1.32
C ARG A 101 -4.96 1.59 -1.12
N LYS A 102 -6.03 1.43 -1.90
CA LYS A 102 -6.55 2.21 -3.03
C LYS A 102 -7.87 2.85 -2.62
N PHE A 103 -8.05 4.15 -2.85
CA PHE A 103 -9.27 4.86 -2.46
C PHE A 103 -10.07 5.24 -3.70
N SER A 104 -11.36 4.98 -3.70
CA SER A 104 -12.29 5.49 -4.73
C SER A 104 -12.62 6.97 -4.50
N GLN A 105 -13.33 7.58 -5.44
CA GLN A 105 -13.83 8.95 -5.30
C GLN A 105 -14.74 9.11 -4.06
N GLY A 106 -15.60 8.12 -3.78
CA GLY A 106 -16.47 8.14 -2.59
C GLY A 106 -15.67 8.10 -1.29
N ALA A 107 -14.60 7.31 -1.25
CA ALA A 107 -13.68 7.31 -0.11
C ALA A 107 -12.98 8.66 0.07
N ALA A 108 -12.51 9.28 -1.02
CA ALA A 108 -11.92 10.62 -0.95
C ALA A 108 -12.90 11.64 -0.35
N PHE A 109 -14.17 11.63 -0.77
CA PHE A 109 -15.21 12.48 -0.20
C PHE A 109 -15.39 12.23 1.30
N ARG A 110 -15.44 10.96 1.74
CA ARG A 110 -15.53 10.58 3.16
C ARG A 110 -14.35 11.09 3.98
N LEU A 111 -13.14 11.02 3.44
CA LEU A 111 -11.91 11.47 4.13
C LEU A 111 -11.89 13.00 4.30
N LEU A 112 -12.33 13.72 3.27
CA LEU A 112 -12.44 15.18 3.27
C LEU A 112 -13.55 15.66 4.21
N SER A 113 -14.71 14.99 4.22
CA SER A 113 -15.85 15.37 5.09
C SER A 113 -15.55 15.16 6.56
N ASN A 114 -14.79 14.12 6.91
CA ASN A 114 -14.46 13.79 8.30
C ASN A 114 -13.25 14.56 8.84
N GLY A 115 -12.68 15.50 8.07
CA GLY A 115 -11.52 16.30 8.49
C GLY A 115 -10.25 15.47 8.74
N VAL A 116 -10.19 14.24 8.22
CA VAL A 116 -9.03 13.35 8.35
C VAL A 116 -7.83 13.90 7.58
N VAL A 117 -8.11 14.57 6.47
CA VAL A 117 -7.19 15.46 5.79
C VAL A 117 -7.34 16.82 6.47
N ARG A 118 -6.32 17.24 7.23
CA ARG A 118 -6.23 18.63 7.69
C ARG A 118 -6.43 19.50 6.45
N ARG A 119 -7.32 20.51 6.48
CA ARG A 119 -7.45 21.52 5.41
C ARG A 119 -6.05 22.12 5.22
N SER A 120 -5.29 21.52 4.34
CA SER A 120 -4.14 22.11 3.70
C SER A 120 -4.82 22.85 2.58
N ASP A 121 -5.12 24.12 2.88
CA ASP A 121 -5.72 25.12 2.00
C ASP A 121 -6.04 24.60 0.61
N ALA A 122 -7.25 24.04 0.45
CA ALA A 122 -7.76 23.61 -0.85
C ALA A 122 -7.79 24.79 -1.85
N SER A 123 -7.66 26.02 -1.37
CA SER A 123 -7.39 27.22 -2.19
C SER A 123 -6.06 27.12 -2.96
N VAL A 124 -5.01 26.49 -2.43
CA VAL A 124 -3.71 26.37 -3.14
C VAL A 124 -3.81 25.47 -4.37
N LEU A 125 -4.74 24.51 -4.40
CA LEU A 125 -5.00 23.65 -5.57
C LEU A 125 -6.00 24.26 -6.56
N LEU A 126 -6.79 25.24 -6.13
CA LEU A 126 -7.81 25.90 -6.96
C LEU A 126 -7.35 27.24 -7.54
N ASP A 127 -6.27 27.83 -7.03
CA ASP A 127 -5.71 29.12 -7.46
C ASP A 127 -4.64 29.01 -8.56
N SER A 128 -4.50 27.87 -9.25
CA SER A 128 -3.65 27.81 -10.44
C SER A 128 -4.39 28.44 -11.64
N PRO A 129 -3.98 29.61 -12.18
CA PRO A 129 -4.58 30.16 -13.39
C PRO A 129 -4.17 29.32 -14.61
N PRO A 130 -4.93 29.38 -15.73
CA PRO A 130 -4.66 28.62 -16.95
C PRO A 130 -3.33 29.00 -17.64
#